data_AF-A0A821QH02-F1
#
_entry.id   AF-A0A821QH02-F1
#
_cell.length_a   1.000
_cell.length_b   1.000
_cell.length_c   1.000
_cell.angle_alpha   90.00
_cell.angle_beta   90.00
_cell.angle_gamma   90.00
#
_symmetry.space_group_name_H-M   'P 1'
#
loop_
_entity.id
_entity.type
_entity.pdbx_description
1 polymer ?
#
loop_
_entity_poly.entity_id
_entity_poly.type
_entity_poly.pdbx_seq_one_letter_code
_entity_poly.pdbx_strand_id
1 'polypeptide(L)' 'DSDLCLTPYCVKAANYLLESIDKTADPCDNFFEFTCGTWLKNNRIPDDAGSQDTINLLRNQLDSDIVG' A
#
# COMPACT_ATOMS: atom_id res chain seq x y z
N ASP A 1 25.74 0.27 10.65
CA ASP A 1 24.53 -0.26 11.32
C ASP A 1 23.81 0.70 12.26
N SER A 2 24.29 1.92 12.53
CA SER A 2 23.61 2.89 13.40
C SER A 2 22.52 3.74 12.74
N ASP A 3 22.24 3.54 11.44
CA ASP A 3 21.30 4.39 10.67
C ASP A 3 19.93 3.73 10.42
N LEU A 4 19.73 2.51 10.93
CA LEU A 4 18.48 1.78 10.77
C LEU A 4 17.46 2.19 11.84
N CYS A 5 16.33 2.76 11.41
CA CYS A 5 15.22 3.03 12.31
C CYS A 5 14.46 1.73 12.63
N LEU A 6 14.52 1.30 13.89
CA LEU A 6 13.80 0.11 14.39
C LEU A 6 12.64 0.46 15.32
N THR A 7 12.18 1.72 15.31
CA THR A 7 10.95 2.07 16.06
C THR A 7 9.76 1.30 15.47
N PRO A 8 8.72 0.99 16.27
CA PRO A 8 7.54 0.27 15.77
C PRO A 8 6.89 0.94 14.56
N TYR A 9 6.90 2.28 14.51
CA TYR A 9 6.40 3.06 13.38
C TYR A 9 7.21 2.79 12.10
N CYS A 10 8.55 2.85 12.18
CA CYS A 10 9.41 2.59 11.03
C CYS A 10 9.24 1.17 10.50
N VAL A 11 9.17 0.18 11.39
CA VAL A 11 8.95 -1.23 11.00
C VAL A 11 7.60 -1.39 10.31
N LYS A 12 6.53 -0.77 10.84
CA LYS A 12 5.19 -0.82 10.23
C LYS A 12 5.15 -0.16 8.85
N ALA A 13 5.77 1.01 8.71
CA ALA A 13 5.84 1.72 7.43
C ALA A 13 6.66 0.93 6.39
N ALA A 14 7.80 0.35 6.80
CA ALA A 14 8.61 -0.49 5.94
C ALA A 14 7.84 -1.74 5.47
N ASN A 15 7.09 -2.38 6.37
CA ASN A 15 6.27 -3.53 6.01
C ASN A 15 5.19 -3.16 4.98
N TYR A 16 4.47 -2.06 5.18
CA TYR A 16 3.47 -1.57 4.23
C TYR A 16 4.05 -1.33 2.82
N LEU A 17 5.26 -0.75 2.73
CA LEU A 17 5.95 -0.57 1.45
C LEU A 17 6.32 -1.92 0.81
N LEU A 18 6.84 -2.85 1.60
CA LEU A 18 7.23 -4.18 1.11
C LEU A 18 6.03 -5.01 0.59
N GLU A 19 4.85 -4.84 1.18
CA GLU A 19 3.61 -5.46 0.72
C GLU A 19 3.03 -4.82 -0.54
N SER A 20 3.49 -3.61 -0.89
CA SER A 20 2.98 -2.84 -2.03
C SER A 20 3.86 -2.96 -3.29
N ILE A 21 5.18 -3.05 -3.10
CA ILE A 21 6.19 -3.06 -4.17
C ILE A 21 6.18 -4.40 -4.93
N ASP A 22 6.27 -4.35 -6.26
CA ASP A 22 6.55 -5.48 -7.13
C ASP A 22 8.01 -5.45 -7.61
N LYS A 23 8.87 -6.27 -6.99
CA LYS A 23 10.30 -6.35 -7.33
C LYS A 23 10.57 -7.08 -8.66
N THR A 24 9.55 -7.60 -9.33
CA THR A 24 9.69 -8.24 -10.64
C THR A 24 9.65 -7.23 -11.78
N ALA A 25 9.12 -6.02 -11.54
CA ALA A 25 9.14 -4.92 -12.49
C ALA A 25 10.46 -4.13 -12.39
N ASP A 26 10.99 -3.68 -13.54
CA ASP A 26 12.14 -2.79 -13.56
C ASP A 26 11.69 -1.35 -13.23
N PRO A 27 12.21 -0.71 -12.16
CA PRO A 27 11.84 0.66 -11.80
C PRO A 27 12.26 1.71 -12.84
N CYS A 28 13.26 1.43 -13.68
CA CYS A 28 13.70 2.33 -14.75
C CYS A 28 12.73 2.33 -15.94
N ASP A 29 11.99 1.23 -16.13
CA ASP A 29 11.04 1.07 -17.23
C ASP A 29 9.61 1.45 -16.80
N ASN A 30 9.16 0.96 -15.64
CA ASN A 30 7.83 1.25 -15.11
C ASN A 30 7.87 1.37 -13.58
N PHE A 31 8.21 2.57 -13.12
CA PHE A 31 8.26 2.87 -11.70
C PHE A 31 6.92 2.66 -10.99
N PHE A 32 5.80 2.91 -11.67
CA PHE A 32 4.47 2.72 -11.07
C PHE A 32 4.19 1.24 -10.76
N GLU A 33 4.47 0.34 -11.71
CA GLU A 33 4.33 -1.11 -11.48
C GLU A 33 5.32 -1.58 -10.41
N PHE A 34 6.56 -1.08 -10.42
CA PHE A 34 7.51 -1.40 -9.37
C PHE A 34 6.99 -0.98 -7.99
N THR A 35 6.48 0.24 -7.82
CA THR A 35 6.06 0.71 -6.49
C THR A 35 4.71 0.19 -6.04
N CYS A 36 3.80 -0.10 -6.97
CA CYS A 36 2.39 -0.36 -6.67
C CYS A 36 1.88 -1.72 -7.20
N GLY A 37 2.65 -2.45 -8.01
CA GLY A 37 2.17 -3.63 -8.73
C GLY A 37 1.63 -4.72 -7.82
N THR A 38 2.27 -4.98 -6.68
CA THR A 38 1.76 -5.94 -5.69
C THR A 38 0.52 -5.39 -4.99
N TRP A 39 0.48 -4.09 -4.69
CA TRP A 39 -0.71 -3.45 -4.14
C TRP A 39 -1.92 -3.60 -5.05
N LEU A 40 -1.76 -3.38 -6.36
CA LEU A 40 -2.83 -3.52 -7.36
C LEU A 40 -3.37 -4.96 -7.43
N LYS A 41 -2.49 -5.96 -7.33
CA LYS A 41 -2.87 -7.38 -7.31
C LYS A 41 -3.72 -7.73 -6.09
N ASN A 42 -3.43 -7.09 -4.95
CA ASN A 42 -4.08 -7.38 -3.67
C ASN A 42 -5.33 -6.52 -3.41
N ASN A 43 -5.51 -5.40 -4.11
CA ASN A 43 -6.57 -4.43 -3.86
C ASN A 43 -7.45 -4.24 -5.11
N ARG A 44 -8.33 -5.21 -5.36
CA ARG A 44 -9.30 -5.13 -6.46
C ARG A 44 -10.36 -4.07 -6.17
N ILE A 45 -10.86 -3.43 -7.22
CA ILE A 45 -11.97 -2.48 -7.13
C ILE A 45 -13.24 -3.25 -6.73
N PRO A 46 -13.89 -2.90 -5.61
CA PRO A 46 -15.18 -3.45 -5.22
C PRO A 46 -16.29 -3.16 -6.25
N ASP A 47 -17.32 -4.00 -6.31
CA ASP A 47 -18.40 -3.88 -7.29
C ASP A 47 -19.23 -2.59 -7.15
N ASP A 48 -19.24 -1.99 -5.96
CA ASP A 48 -19.95 -0.76 -5.61
C ASP A 48 -19.06 0.50 -5.69
N ALA A 49 -17.80 0.36 -6.10
CA ALA A 49 -16.83 1.46 -6.14
C ALA A 49 -16.38 1.79 -7.57
N GLY A 50 -16.15 3.08 -7.84
CA GLY A 50 -15.61 3.54 -9.12
C GLY A 50 -14.08 3.44 -9.22
N SER A 51 -13.38 3.43 -8.08
CA SER A 51 -11.93 3.29 -8.01
C SER A 51 -11.52 2.73 -6.66
N GLN A 52 -10.35 2.08 -6.62
CA GLN A 52 -9.70 1.69 -5.38
C GLN A 52 -8.29 2.24 -5.37
N ASP A 53 -8.02 3.06 -4.36
CA ASP A 53 -6.71 3.64 -4.06
C ASP A 53 -6.50 3.66 -2.54
N THR A 54 -5.32 4.08 -2.10
CA THR A 54 -4.99 4.15 -0.68
C THR A 54 -5.90 5.11 0.10
N ILE A 55 -6.41 6.17 -0.53
CA ILE A 55 -7.30 7.12 0.14
C ILE A 55 -8.68 6.51 0.35
N ASN A 56 -9.20 5.77 -0.63
CA ASN A 56 -10.47 5.04 -0.48
C ASN A 56 -10.37 3.93 0.57
N LEU A 57 -9.24 3.21 0.65
CA LEU A 57 -8.99 2.28 1.77
C LEU A 57 -9.07 2.97 3.13
N LEU A 58 -8.41 4.13 3.28
CA LEU A 58 -8.42 4.88 4.53
C LEU A 58 -9.82 5.43 4.86
N ARG A 59 -10.59 5.88 3.86
CA ARG A 59 -11.98 6.31 4.05
C ARG A 59 -12.86 5.17 4.54
N ASN A 60 -12.78 4.00 3.90
CA ASN A 60 -13.56 2.83 4.29
C ASN A 60 -13.21 2.38 5.72
N GLN A 61 -11.93 2.44 6.10
CA GLN A 61 -11.50 2.17 7.47
C GLN A 61 -12.09 3.19 8.46
N LEU A 62 -12.01 4.49 8.12
CA LEU A 62 -12.57 5.55 8.96
C LEU A 62 -14.08 5.38 9.14
N ASP A 63 -14.80 5.08 8.07
CA ASP A 63 -16.24 4.85 8.11
C ASP A 63 -16.58 3.63 8.97
N SER A 64 -15.79 2.54 8.86
CA SER A 64 -15.93 1.37 9.74
C SER A 64 -15.68 1.70 11.22
N ASP A 65 -14.74 2.59 11.52
CA ASP A 65 -14.40 2.99 12.89
C ASP A 65 -15.45 3.96 13.49
N ILE A 66 -16.13 4.74 12.66
CA ILE A 66 -17.19 5.68 13.07
C ILE A 66 -18.53 4.96 13.27
N VAL A 67 -18.83 3.97 12.41
CA VAL A 67 -20.08 3.21 12.43
C VAL A 67 -20.00 2.01 13.38
N GLY A 68 -18.78 1.61 13.76
CA GLY A 68 -18.48 0.53 14.72
C GLY A 68 -18.89 0.82 16.16
#